data_AF-A0AA42BWD9-F1
#
_entry.id   AF-A0AA42BWD9-F1
#
_cell.length_a   1.000
_cell.length_b   1.000
_cell.length_c   1.000
_cell.angle_alpha   90.00
_cell.angle_beta   90.00
_cell.angle_gamma   90.00
#
_symmetry.space_group_name_H-M   'P 1'
#
loop_
_entity.id
_entity.type
_entity.pdbx_description
1 polymer ?
#
loop_
_entity_poly.entity_id
_entity_poly.type
_entity_poly.pdbx_seq_one_letter_code
_entity_poly.pdbx_strand_id
1 'polypeptide(L)'
;MSVDDEAAASRQFVASSPTMSAQMTAFATGKGRYLVQAAMLALILAMVGSFVTGRSQGFALAAAGLAALSVFALAGTAYVWWRSRRKVLIGVVSGGLTFNQRRTVFPLVDAKLGPWVNMGVALHLHSGSRRFVLGGRDRRIAPETRLDAPPVQTVDAWLWAAQFDGLLSVAGYRGGLDLRGPALGEPTRCLLFPNPYLAEEFGSFAFGKQRRFQRSLSEPSLVLDVDDDAMRVLDPSGAAHRASALRADVTATPATFQADSVTSGDGSTYDYPATPGLAVHLPGAQPLTIGCLDLAGAAFRFSWRGHASRPNERPAYVVSGADWLTLVERFGLTSELEDRAKRKNA
;
A
#
# COMPACT_ATOMS: atom_id res chain seq x y z
N MET A 1 5.03 12.96 -52.06
CA MET A 1 4.97 13.69 -50.77
C MET A 1 3.53 13.60 -50.31
N SER A 2 3.15 12.50 -49.65
CA SER A 2 3.19 12.30 -48.18
C SER A 2 2.31 13.28 -47.43
N VAL A 3 1.10 12.84 -47.07
CA VAL A 3 0.41 13.17 -45.83
C VAL A 3 -0.40 11.93 -45.41
N ASP A 4 0.29 10.83 -45.12
CA ASP A 4 -0.24 9.74 -44.29
C ASP A 4 0.24 9.99 -42.86
N ASP A 5 -0.37 10.97 -42.19
CA ASP A 5 -0.15 11.25 -40.75
C ASP A 5 -1.50 11.56 -40.09
N GLU A 6 -2.54 10.84 -40.49
CA GLU A 6 -3.83 10.90 -39.82
C GLU A 6 -3.80 10.05 -38.55
N ALA A 7 -3.49 10.75 -37.45
CA ALA A 7 -3.85 10.42 -36.08
C ALA A 7 -3.43 9.03 -35.56
N ALA A 8 -2.17 8.93 -35.14
CA ALA A 8 -1.81 8.04 -34.04
C ALA A 8 -2.66 8.43 -32.81
N ALA A 9 -3.83 7.80 -32.66
CA ALA A 9 -4.79 8.10 -31.61
C ALA A 9 -4.08 8.15 -30.25
N SER A 10 -3.96 9.35 -29.69
CA SER A 10 -3.41 9.56 -28.35
C SER A 10 -4.35 8.88 -27.36
N ARG A 11 -4.04 7.63 -27.01
CA ARG A 11 -4.78 6.90 -26.00
C ARG A 11 -4.56 7.61 -24.67
N GLN A 12 -5.68 8.06 -24.07
CA GLN A 12 -5.69 8.67 -22.76
C GLN A 12 -6.17 7.66 -21.72
N PHE A 13 -5.54 7.66 -20.55
CA PHE A 13 -5.93 6.87 -19.40
C PHE A 13 -6.33 7.81 -18.26
N VAL A 14 -7.33 7.42 -17.47
CA VAL A 14 -7.79 8.22 -16.33
C VAL A 14 -7.40 7.52 -15.04
N ALA A 15 -6.36 8.03 -14.40
CA ALA A 15 -5.91 7.54 -13.10
C ALA A 15 -6.66 8.21 -11.96
N SER A 16 -6.79 7.48 -10.86
CA SER A 16 -7.36 7.98 -9.61
C SER A 16 -6.25 8.51 -8.71
N SER A 17 -6.56 9.56 -7.96
CA SER A 17 -5.67 10.04 -6.90
C SER A 17 -5.71 9.08 -5.69
N PRO A 18 -4.66 9.04 -4.85
CA PRO A 18 -4.68 8.28 -3.61
C PRO A 18 -5.84 8.73 -2.71
N THR A 19 -6.39 7.79 -1.94
CA THR A 19 -7.42 8.13 -0.97
C THR A 19 -6.85 8.99 0.15
N MET A 20 -7.71 9.78 0.79
CA MET A 20 -7.36 10.56 1.98
C MET A 20 -6.79 9.66 3.09
N SER A 21 -7.39 8.47 3.31
CA SER A 21 -6.89 7.50 4.28
C SER A 21 -5.45 7.06 3.97
N ALA A 22 -5.13 6.71 2.72
CA ALA A 22 -3.78 6.33 2.33
C ALA A 22 -2.76 7.46 2.55
N GLN A 23 -3.14 8.71 2.26
CA GLN A 23 -2.28 9.87 2.51
C GLN A 23 -2.11 10.15 4.00
N MET A 24 -3.16 10.02 4.80
CA MET A 24 -3.10 10.20 6.25
C MET A 24 -2.29 9.10 6.94
N THR A 25 -2.47 7.84 6.54
CA THR A 25 -1.66 6.73 7.05
C THR A 25 -0.19 6.97 6.72
N ALA A 26 0.13 7.33 5.47
CA ALA A 26 1.51 7.64 5.09
C ALA A 26 2.10 8.85 5.83
N PHE A 27 1.27 9.84 6.16
CA PHE A 27 1.68 10.96 7.00
C PHE A 27 1.95 10.53 8.45
N ALA A 28 1.08 9.68 9.01
CA ALA A 28 1.17 9.16 10.37
C ALA A 28 2.31 8.16 10.57
N THR A 29 2.65 7.36 9.55
CA THR A 29 3.75 6.39 9.58
C THR A 29 5.07 6.97 9.06
N GLY A 30 5.02 8.09 8.34
CA GLY A 30 6.16 8.72 7.70
C GLY A 30 6.86 9.81 8.53
N LYS A 31 7.81 10.51 7.88
CA LYS A 31 8.61 11.58 8.51
C LYS A 31 7.77 12.77 9.01
N GLY A 32 6.57 12.98 8.46
CA GLY A 32 5.66 14.07 8.84
C GLY A 32 5.23 14.01 10.32
N ARG A 33 5.12 12.79 10.88
CA ARG A 33 4.81 12.58 12.29
C ARG A 33 5.78 13.29 13.23
N TYR A 34 7.08 13.28 12.94
CA TYR A 34 8.09 13.90 13.80
C TYR A 34 7.94 15.42 13.87
N LEU A 35 7.55 16.06 12.76
CA LEU A 35 7.36 17.50 12.70
C LEU A 35 6.13 17.91 13.54
N VAL A 36 5.04 17.15 13.45
CA VAL A 36 3.85 17.38 14.29
C VAL A 36 4.14 17.12 15.76
N GLN A 37 4.86 16.04 16.09
CA GLN A 37 5.25 15.74 17.47
C GLN A 37 6.18 16.81 18.06
N ALA A 38 7.15 17.30 17.28
CA ALA A 38 8.03 18.38 17.71
C ALA A 38 7.26 19.69 17.94
N ALA A 39 6.33 20.04 17.05
CA ALA A 39 5.47 21.22 17.21
C ALA A 39 4.57 21.11 18.45
N MET A 40 3.97 19.95 18.69
CA MET A 40 3.18 19.68 19.90
C MET A 40 4.02 19.76 21.17
N LEU A 41 5.23 19.19 21.17
CA LEU A 41 6.14 19.26 22.31
C LEU A 41 6.55 20.71 22.61
N ALA A 42 6.88 21.50 21.58
CA ALA A 42 7.20 22.91 21.72
C ALA A 42 6.03 23.70 22.31
N LEU A 43 4.80 23.41 21.88
CA LEU A 43 3.58 24.02 22.43
C LEU A 43 3.37 23.66 23.92
N ILE A 44 3.57 22.38 24.29
CA ILE A 44 3.49 21.92 25.68
C ILE A 44 4.54 22.63 26.53
N LEU A 45 5.80 22.67 26.08
CA LEU A 45 6.88 23.36 26.79
C LEU A 45 6.60 24.85 26.97
N ALA A 46 6.04 25.52 25.95
CA ALA A 46 5.62 26.91 26.05
C ALA A 46 4.51 27.09 27.10
N MET A 47 3.50 26.22 27.14
CA MET A 47 2.44 26.28 28.15
C MET A 47 2.98 26.06 29.57
N VAL A 48 3.81 25.03 29.77
CA VAL A 48 4.41 24.73 31.08
C VAL A 48 5.31 25.89 31.54
N GLY A 49 6.18 26.41 30.68
CA GLY A 49 7.03 27.55 31.00
C GLY A 49 6.24 28.80 31.36
N SER A 50 5.11 29.04 30.69
CA SER A 50 4.22 30.17 30.95
C SER A 50 3.52 30.06 32.30
N PHE A 51 3.06 28.85 32.65
CA PHE A 51 2.45 28.55 33.94
C PHE A 51 3.45 28.73 35.09
N VAL A 52 4.66 28.19 34.95
CA VAL A 52 5.72 28.28 35.97
C VAL A 52 6.21 29.73 36.17
N THR A 53 6.24 30.54 35.11
CA THR A 53 6.74 31.93 35.19
C THR A 53 5.66 32.98 35.49
N GLY A 54 4.38 32.58 35.61
CA GLY A 54 3.27 33.50 35.89
C GLY A 54 3.01 34.55 34.80
N ARG A 55 3.60 34.39 33.59
CA ARG A 55 3.45 35.34 32.49
C ARG A 55 2.19 35.07 31.69
N SER A 56 1.20 35.96 31.80
CA SER A 56 -0.04 35.94 31.00
C SER A 56 0.20 35.99 29.48
N GLN A 57 1.32 36.58 29.03
CA GLN A 57 1.74 36.59 27.62
C GLN A 57 1.93 35.18 27.05
N GLY A 58 2.32 34.23 27.89
CA GLY A 58 2.53 32.86 27.49
C GLY A 58 1.25 32.10 27.14
N PHE A 59 0.13 32.44 27.80
CA PHE A 59 -1.18 31.90 27.45
C PHE A 59 -1.68 32.44 26.11
N ALA A 60 -1.48 33.74 25.83
CA ALA A 60 -1.84 34.32 24.54
C ALA A 60 -1.02 33.71 23.38
N LEU A 61 0.29 33.49 23.58
CA LEU A 61 1.14 32.79 22.61
C LEU A 61 0.71 31.33 22.40
N ALA A 62 0.36 30.61 23.46
CA ALA A 62 -0.13 29.24 23.36
C ALA A 62 -1.48 29.15 22.64
N ALA A 63 -2.42 30.06 22.95
CA ALA A 63 -3.73 30.12 22.29
C ALA A 63 -3.60 30.48 20.80
N ALA A 64 -2.74 31.45 20.46
CA ALA A 64 -2.44 31.80 19.07
C ALA A 64 -1.77 30.63 18.32
N GLY A 65 -0.84 29.93 18.97
CA GLY A 65 -0.19 28.74 18.43
C GLY A 65 -1.17 27.59 18.15
N LEU A 66 -2.07 27.31 19.09
CA LEU A 66 -3.14 26.33 18.91
C LEU A 66 -4.08 26.72 17.76
N ALA A 67 -4.53 27.97 17.70
CA ALA A 67 -5.39 28.45 16.63
C ALA A 67 -4.71 28.31 15.25
N ALA A 68 -3.43 28.67 15.14
CA ALA A 68 -2.67 28.51 13.91
C ALA A 68 -2.52 27.04 13.49
N LEU A 69 -2.22 26.14 14.44
CA LEU A 69 -2.16 24.69 14.19
C LEU A 69 -3.52 24.13 13.73
N SER A 70 -4.61 24.55 14.36
CA SER A 70 -5.96 24.14 13.98
C SER A 70 -6.31 24.60 12.56
N VAL A 71 -6.03 25.87 12.21
CA VAL A 71 -6.26 26.38 10.85
C VAL A 71 -5.40 25.63 9.83
N PHE A 72 -4.13 25.39 10.13
CA PHE A 72 -3.24 24.63 9.24
C PHE A 72 -3.70 23.18 9.05
N ALA A 73 -4.15 22.53 10.14
CA ALA A 73 -4.70 21.18 10.08
C ALA A 73 -5.99 21.12 9.25
N LEU A 74 -6.91 22.07 9.42
CA LEU A 74 -8.14 22.16 8.64
C LEU A 74 -7.85 22.43 7.16
N ALA A 75 -6.98 23.39 6.85
CA ALA A 75 -6.58 23.71 5.49
C ALA A 75 -5.88 22.52 4.81
N GLY A 76 -4.97 21.85 5.52
CA GLY A 76 -4.30 20.64 5.04
C GLY A 76 -5.27 19.50 4.78
N THR A 77 -6.22 19.28 5.68
CA THR A 77 -7.27 18.24 5.55
C THR A 77 -8.18 18.54 4.36
N ALA A 78 -8.63 19.78 4.20
CA ALA A 78 -9.45 20.21 3.07
C ALA A 78 -8.70 20.06 1.74
N TYR A 79 -7.41 20.42 1.70
CA TYR A 79 -6.56 20.26 0.53
C TYR A 79 -6.37 18.78 0.15
N VAL A 80 -6.06 17.92 1.12
CA VAL A 80 -5.93 16.47 0.91
C VAL A 80 -7.24 15.87 0.43
N TRP A 81 -8.36 16.23 1.05
CA TRP A 81 -9.69 15.78 0.64
C TRP A 81 -10.02 16.19 -0.80
N TRP A 82 -9.81 17.46 -1.14
CA TRP A 82 -10.01 17.95 -2.50
C TRP A 82 -9.10 17.25 -3.52
N ARG A 83 -7.81 17.07 -3.18
CA ARG A 83 -6.85 16.37 -4.03
C ARG A 83 -7.23 14.91 -4.25
N SER A 84 -7.72 14.22 -3.22
CA SER A 84 -8.12 12.80 -3.30
C SER A 84 -9.28 12.57 -4.28
N ARG A 85 -10.11 13.60 -4.54
CA ARG A 85 -11.21 13.54 -5.51
C ARG A 85 -10.79 13.83 -6.94
N ARG A 86 -9.56 14.29 -7.17
CA ARG A 86 -9.09 14.64 -8.51
C ARG A 86 -8.73 13.39 -9.30
N LYS A 87 -9.14 13.38 -10.57
CA LYS A 87 -8.68 12.42 -11.57
C LYS A 87 -7.42 12.96 -12.24
N VAL A 88 -6.51 12.06 -12.58
CA VAL A 88 -5.26 12.39 -13.28
C VAL A 88 -5.36 11.85 -14.70
N LEU A 89 -5.36 12.74 -15.68
CA LEU A 89 -5.34 12.34 -17.09
C LEU A 89 -3.92 11.98 -17.49
N ILE A 90 -3.72 10.80 -18.06
CA ILE A 90 -2.44 10.29 -18.53
C ILE A 90 -2.51 10.20 -20.05
N GLY A 91 -1.72 11.02 -20.73
CA GLY A 91 -1.58 10.96 -22.19
C GLY A 91 -0.32 10.20 -22.57
N VAL A 92 -0.46 9.21 -23.46
CA VAL A 92 0.70 8.54 -24.06
C VAL A 92 1.18 9.33 -25.28
N VAL A 93 2.45 9.72 -25.27
CA VAL A 93 3.12 10.46 -26.36
C VAL A 93 4.32 9.67 -26.88
N SER A 94 4.85 10.06 -28.03
CA SER A 94 6.06 9.48 -28.63
C SER A 94 7.23 9.57 -27.63
N GLY A 95 7.59 8.44 -27.01
CA GLY A 95 8.72 8.33 -26.08
C GLY A 95 8.39 8.52 -24.59
N GLY A 96 7.14 8.78 -24.19
CA GLY A 96 6.85 8.98 -22.77
C GLY A 96 5.38 9.15 -22.39
N LEU A 97 5.19 9.52 -21.12
CA LEU A 97 3.89 9.78 -20.50
C LEU A 97 3.76 11.25 -20.12
N THR A 98 2.58 11.82 -20.30
CA THR A 98 2.22 13.17 -19.84
C THR A 98 1.09 13.08 -18.83
N PHE A 99 1.08 13.98 -17.83
CA PHE A 99 0.09 13.98 -16.76
C PHE A 99 -0.65 15.32 -16.68
N ASN A 100 -1.99 15.28 -16.63
CA ASN A 100 -2.89 16.43 -16.53
C ASN A 100 -2.66 17.50 -17.61
N GLN A 101 -2.42 17.08 -18.86
CA GLN A 101 -2.15 17.98 -19.99
C GLN A 101 -0.95 18.94 -19.77
N ARG A 102 -0.08 18.62 -18.80
CA ARG A 102 1.14 19.41 -18.56
C ARG A 102 2.15 19.11 -19.66
N ARG A 103 2.94 20.13 -20.05
CA ARG A 103 4.01 20.03 -21.07
C ARG A 103 5.20 19.15 -20.65
N THR A 104 5.22 18.61 -19.44
CA THR A 104 6.32 17.75 -18.98
C THR A 104 6.07 16.32 -19.43
N VAL A 105 6.95 15.83 -20.30
CA VAL A 105 6.99 14.43 -20.74
C VAL A 105 7.91 13.65 -19.79
N PHE A 106 7.41 12.54 -19.29
CA PHE A 106 8.17 11.57 -18.51
C PHE A 106 8.61 10.44 -19.43
N PRO A 107 9.90 10.36 -19.80
CA PRO A 107 10.41 9.32 -20.67
C PRO A 107 10.22 7.94 -20.04
N LEU A 108 9.93 6.95 -20.89
CA LEU A 108 9.76 5.55 -20.48
C LEU A 108 11.07 4.78 -20.44
N VAL A 109 12.12 5.26 -21.13
CA VAL A 109 13.42 4.56 -21.21
C VAL A 109 14.08 4.37 -19.83
N ASP A 110 13.88 5.34 -18.92
CA ASP A 110 14.41 5.30 -17.56
C ASP A 110 13.35 4.88 -16.52
N ALA A 111 12.18 4.40 -16.99
CA ALA A 111 11.11 4.00 -16.10
C ALA A 111 11.48 2.70 -15.40
N LYS A 112 11.29 2.66 -14.09
CA LYS A 112 11.57 1.48 -13.27
C LYS A 112 10.32 0.98 -12.58
N LEU A 113 10.12 -0.33 -12.56
CA LEU A 113 9.04 -0.94 -11.80
C LEU A 113 9.54 -1.29 -10.39
N GLY A 114 8.70 -1.09 -9.39
CA GLY A 114 8.98 -1.47 -8.01
C GLY A 114 7.72 -1.91 -7.27
N PRO A 115 7.84 -2.46 -6.06
CA PRO A 115 6.67 -2.84 -5.28
C PRO A 115 5.88 -1.61 -4.80
N TRP A 116 4.56 -1.64 -4.95
CA TRP A 116 3.66 -0.74 -4.23
C TRP A 116 3.11 -1.50 -3.02
N VAL A 117 3.69 -1.21 -1.85
CA VAL A 117 3.48 -1.96 -0.60
C VAL A 117 1.99 -2.18 -0.34
N ASN A 118 1.58 -3.44 -0.25
CA ASN A 118 0.21 -3.92 0.01
C ASN A 118 -0.87 -3.51 -1.01
N MET A 119 -0.48 -2.98 -2.17
CA MET A 119 -1.45 -2.46 -3.16
C MET A 119 -1.20 -2.96 -4.59
N GLY A 120 0.03 -3.34 -4.95
CA GLY A 120 0.38 -3.87 -6.27
C GLY A 120 1.79 -3.46 -6.70
N VAL A 121 1.91 -2.88 -7.89
CA VAL A 121 3.19 -2.38 -8.43
C VAL A 121 3.20 -0.86 -8.60
N ALA A 122 4.39 -0.27 -8.63
CA ALA A 122 4.62 1.14 -8.86
C ALA A 122 5.58 1.34 -10.05
N LEU A 123 5.18 2.17 -11.01
CA LEU A 123 6.02 2.65 -12.09
C LEU A 123 6.64 3.99 -11.69
N HIS A 124 7.95 4.00 -11.54
CA HIS A 124 8.74 5.17 -11.20
C HIS A 124 9.20 5.86 -12.48
N LEU A 125 8.78 7.11 -12.64
CA LEU A 125 9.06 7.94 -13.79
C LEU A 125 9.87 9.15 -13.36
N HIS A 126 10.89 9.50 -14.15
CA HIS A 126 11.76 10.64 -13.89
C HIS A 126 11.84 11.53 -15.14
N SER A 127 11.84 12.84 -14.94
CA SER A 127 12.04 13.85 -15.98
C SER A 127 12.85 15.02 -15.37
N GLY A 128 14.17 14.97 -15.54
CA GLY A 128 15.09 15.85 -14.84
C GLY A 128 14.97 15.70 -13.31
N SER A 129 14.70 16.81 -12.61
CA SER A 129 14.49 16.82 -11.16
C SER A 129 13.09 16.38 -10.71
N ARG A 130 12.18 16.13 -11.65
CA ARG A 130 10.79 15.78 -11.35
C ARG A 130 10.63 14.27 -11.33
N ARG A 131 9.97 13.77 -10.28
CA ARG A 131 9.54 12.37 -10.18
C ARG A 131 8.03 12.27 -10.27
N PHE A 132 7.55 11.17 -10.81
CA PHE A 132 6.14 10.78 -10.75
C PHE A 132 6.05 9.26 -10.54
N VAL A 133 5.24 8.83 -9.59
CA VAL A 133 5.03 7.41 -9.30
C VAL A 133 3.60 7.02 -9.62
N LEU A 134 3.43 6.16 -10.62
CA LEU A 134 2.13 5.65 -11.05
C LEU A 134 1.91 4.23 -10.51
N GLY A 135 0.89 4.02 -9.69
CA GLY A 135 0.53 2.72 -9.16
C GLY A 135 -0.33 1.89 -10.11
N GLY A 136 0.02 0.61 -10.29
CA GLY A 136 -0.86 -0.41 -10.86
C GLY A 136 -1.51 -1.19 -9.71
N ARG A 137 -2.70 -0.77 -9.28
CA ARG A 137 -3.44 -1.42 -8.20
C ARG A 137 -3.94 -2.77 -8.68
N ASP A 138 -3.79 -3.79 -7.83
CA ASP A 138 -4.11 -5.19 -8.13
C ASP A 138 -3.32 -5.79 -9.30
N ARG A 139 -2.22 -5.17 -9.73
CA ARG A 139 -1.37 -5.80 -10.74
C ARG A 139 -0.48 -6.83 -10.08
N ARG A 140 -0.58 -8.08 -10.54
CA ARG A 140 0.24 -9.22 -10.10
C ARG A 140 1.69 -9.06 -10.59
N ILE A 141 2.61 -9.65 -9.84
CA ILE A 141 4.04 -9.67 -10.14
C ILE A 141 4.39 -11.07 -10.62
N ALA A 142 4.85 -11.20 -11.86
CA ALA A 142 5.37 -12.47 -12.33
C ALA A 142 6.74 -12.75 -11.66
N PRO A 143 7.12 -14.01 -11.44
CA PRO A 143 8.42 -14.35 -10.84
C PRO A 143 9.62 -13.75 -11.57
N GLU A 144 9.51 -13.57 -12.88
CA GLU A 144 10.56 -13.01 -13.75
C GLU A 144 10.50 -11.48 -13.88
N THR A 145 9.42 -10.84 -13.39
CA THR A 145 9.30 -9.38 -13.44
C THR A 145 10.38 -8.74 -12.58
N ARG A 146 11.29 -7.98 -13.21
CA ARG A 146 12.32 -7.20 -12.49
C ARG A 146 11.69 -6.03 -11.76
N LEU A 147 12.01 -5.91 -10.48
CA LEU A 147 11.56 -4.83 -9.61
C LEU A 147 12.79 -3.98 -9.21
N ASP A 148 13.24 -3.16 -10.15
CA ASP A 148 14.48 -2.37 -10.02
C ASP A 148 14.29 -1.05 -9.24
N ALA A 149 13.06 -0.64 -8.96
CA ALA A 149 12.76 0.53 -8.15
C ALA A 149 12.51 0.15 -6.68
N PRO A 150 12.89 1.02 -5.72
CA PRO A 150 12.64 0.77 -4.31
C PRO A 150 11.13 0.72 -4.04
N PRO A 151 10.68 -0.11 -3.07
CA PRO A 151 9.28 -0.17 -2.69
C PRO A 151 8.73 1.19 -2.22
N VAL A 152 7.48 1.46 -2.55
CA VAL A 152 6.79 2.68 -2.15
C VAL A 152 5.50 2.38 -1.39
N GLN A 153 5.25 3.16 -0.35
CA GLN A 153 3.98 3.10 0.39
C GLN A 153 2.89 3.96 -0.27
N THR A 154 3.31 5.01 -1.00
CA THR A 154 2.40 5.95 -1.64
C THR A 154 2.80 6.20 -3.09
N VAL A 155 1.80 6.45 -3.92
CA VAL A 155 1.94 6.78 -5.33
C VAL A 155 1.26 8.13 -5.60
N ASP A 156 1.62 8.79 -6.69
CA ASP A 156 1.03 10.09 -7.06
C ASP A 156 -0.36 9.92 -7.69
N ALA A 157 -0.55 8.83 -8.42
CA ALA A 157 -1.83 8.40 -9.00
C ALA A 157 -1.81 6.88 -9.17
N TRP A 158 -2.97 6.27 -9.38
CA TRP A 158 -3.08 4.83 -9.61
C TRP A 158 -4.14 4.48 -10.66
N LEU A 159 -3.92 3.35 -11.34
CA LEU A 159 -4.81 2.70 -12.29
C LEU A 159 -5.16 1.30 -11.77
N TRP A 160 -6.32 0.78 -12.17
CA TRP A 160 -6.60 -0.65 -12.01
C TRP A 160 -5.69 -1.49 -12.92
N ALA A 161 -5.42 -2.73 -12.54
CA ALA A 161 -4.55 -3.66 -13.26
C ALA A 161 -4.76 -3.62 -14.79
N ALA A 162 -5.98 -3.87 -15.27
CA ALA A 162 -6.27 -3.88 -16.70
C ALA A 162 -5.93 -2.56 -17.42
N GLN A 163 -6.16 -1.41 -16.78
CA GLN A 163 -5.84 -0.09 -17.35
C GLN A 163 -4.34 0.17 -17.31
N PHE A 164 -3.66 -0.27 -16.26
CA PHE A 164 -2.22 -0.16 -16.12
C PHE A 164 -1.50 -1.05 -17.13
N ASP A 165 -1.98 -2.28 -17.34
CA ASP A 165 -1.50 -3.21 -18.36
C ASP A 165 -1.77 -2.67 -19.77
N GLY A 166 -2.94 -2.07 -19.98
CA GLY A 166 -3.27 -1.35 -21.21
C GLY A 166 -2.33 -0.17 -21.46
N LEU A 167 -1.94 0.56 -20.42
CA LEU A 167 -0.97 1.65 -20.53
C LEU A 167 0.41 1.10 -20.85
N LEU A 168 0.86 0.06 -20.15
CA LEU A 168 2.18 -0.55 -20.33
C LEU A 168 2.31 -1.28 -21.67
N SER A 169 1.26 -1.86 -22.22
CA SER A 169 1.31 -2.46 -23.56
C SER A 169 1.49 -1.41 -24.65
N VAL A 170 0.77 -0.29 -24.55
CA VAL A 170 0.91 0.84 -25.49
C VAL A 170 2.29 1.53 -25.35
N ALA A 171 2.77 1.68 -24.12
CA ALA A 171 4.06 2.27 -23.79
C ALA A 171 5.26 1.35 -24.14
N GLY A 172 5.15 0.07 -23.77
CA GLY A 172 6.21 -0.94 -23.83
C GLY A 172 6.52 -1.40 -25.25
N TYR A 173 5.51 -1.48 -26.14
CA TYR A 173 5.72 -1.72 -27.58
C TYR A 173 6.71 -0.73 -28.20
N ARG A 174 6.79 0.49 -27.66
CA ARG A 174 7.67 1.56 -28.16
C ARG A 174 8.96 1.73 -27.35
N GLY A 175 9.05 1.12 -26.17
CA GLY A 175 10.11 1.39 -25.18
C GLY A 175 10.95 0.18 -24.76
N GLY A 176 10.70 -1.02 -25.30
CA GLY A 176 11.49 -2.22 -25.00
C GLY A 176 11.34 -2.76 -23.57
N LEU A 177 10.35 -2.28 -22.82
CA LEU A 177 10.03 -2.76 -21.48
C LEU A 177 9.19 -4.05 -21.61
N ASP A 178 9.81 -5.20 -21.40
CA ASP A 178 9.08 -6.47 -21.26
C ASP A 178 8.39 -6.52 -19.89
N LEU A 179 7.16 -6.01 -19.87
CA LEU A 179 6.32 -5.89 -18.68
C LEU A 179 5.07 -6.75 -18.84
N ARG A 180 5.25 -7.98 -19.33
CA ARG A 180 4.16 -8.96 -19.36
C ARG A 180 3.73 -9.27 -17.93
N GLY A 181 2.41 -9.27 -17.68
CA GLY A 181 1.86 -9.84 -16.45
C GLY A 181 2.00 -11.37 -16.46
N PRO A 182 1.87 -12.04 -15.30
CA PRO A 182 1.96 -13.50 -15.26
C PRO A 182 0.93 -14.14 -16.19
N ALA A 183 1.35 -15.10 -17.01
CA ALA A 183 0.44 -15.87 -17.85
C ALA A 183 -0.40 -16.85 -17.01
N LEU A 184 -1.50 -17.33 -17.59
CA LEU A 184 -2.35 -18.33 -16.95
C LEU A 184 -1.56 -19.64 -16.79
N GLY A 185 -1.40 -20.09 -15.54
CA GLY A 185 -0.59 -21.27 -15.18
C GLY A 185 0.86 -20.97 -14.80
N GLU A 186 1.32 -19.72 -14.89
CA GLU A 186 2.64 -19.37 -14.34
C GLU A 186 2.60 -19.30 -12.81
N PRO A 187 3.70 -19.67 -12.12
CA PRO A 187 3.80 -19.53 -10.68
C PRO A 187 3.55 -18.08 -10.30
N THR A 188 2.71 -17.86 -9.27
CA THR A 188 2.45 -16.50 -8.81
C THR A 188 3.30 -16.17 -7.60
N ARG A 189 4.04 -15.05 -7.68
CA ARG A 189 4.87 -14.54 -6.60
C ARG A 189 4.08 -13.55 -5.75
N CYS A 190 3.81 -13.92 -4.51
CA CYS A 190 3.20 -13.05 -3.51
C CYS A 190 4.27 -12.45 -2.60
N LEU A 191 4.28 -11.11 -2.46
CA LEU A 191 5.18 -10.41 -1.55
C LEU A 191 4.50 -10.20 -0.20
N LEU A 192 5.08 -10.76 0.86
CA LEU A 192 4.55 -10.66 2.23
C LEU A 192 5.31 -9.56 2.97
N PHE A 193 4.61 -8.47 3.27
CA PHE A 193 5.14 -7.37 4.06
C PHE A 193 4.75 -7.57 5.54
N PRO A 194 5.55 -7.09 6.50
CA PRO A 194 5.12 -7.08 7.90
C PRO A 194 3.84 -6.26 8.07
N ASN A 195 2.93 -6.73 8.91
CA ASN A 195 1.72 -5.99 9.21
C ASN A 195 2.04 -4.69 9.95
N PRO A 196 1.75 -3.50 9.38
CA PRO A 196 2.09 -2.21 10.00
C PRO A 196 1.49 -2.01 11.40
N TYR A 197 0.39 -2.68 11.72
CA TYR A 197 -0.26 -2.57 13.03
C TYR A 197 0.45 -3.32 14.16
N LEU A 198 1.40 -4.22 13.86
CA LEU A 198 2.24 -4.85 14.89
C LEU A 198 3.13 -3.83 15.61
N ALA A 199 3.36 -2.66 15.00
CA ALA A 199 4.11 -1.59 15.65
C ALA A 199 3.46 -1.10 16.96
N GLU A 200 2.15 -1.29 17.13
CA GLU A 200 1.38 -0.91 18.31
C GLU A 200 1.59 -1.87 19.49
N GLU A 201 2.09 -3.08 19.24
CA GLU A 201 2.40 -4.08 20.28
C GLU A 201 3.74 -3.81 20.95
N PHE A 202 4.56 -2.93 20.37
CA PHE A 202 5.80 -2.52 20.99
C PHE A 202 5.52 -1.58 22.16
N GLY A 203 6.04 -1.92 23.33
CA GLY A 203 5.97 -1.05 24.50
C GLY A 203 6.58 0.33 24.25
N SER A 204 6.10 1.35 24.97
CA SER A 204 6.41 2.77 24.78
C SER A 204 7.90 3.14 24.81
N PHE A 205 8.76 2.25 25.31
CA PHE A 205 10.20 2.46 25.43
C PHE A 205 11.03 1.67 24.38
N ALA A 206 10.37 0.90 23.50
CA ALA A 206 11.02 0.05 22.52
C ALA A 206 11.41 0.80 21.22
N PHE A 207 11.88 2.05 21.33
CA PHE A 207 12.17 2.94 20.20
C PHE A 207 13.08 2.31 19.13
N GLY A 208 14.11 1.57 19.56
CA GLY A 208 15.01 0.88 18.64
C GLY A 208 14.32 -0.21 17.81
N LYS A 209 13.45 -1.01 18.45
CA LYS A 209 12.65 -2.03 17.77
C LYS A 209 11.64 -1.40 16.82
N GLN A 210 10.95 -0.35 17.27
CA GLN A 210 9.97 0.37 16.45
C GLN A 210 10.61 1.01 15.22
N ARG A 211 11.80 1.62 15.35
CA ARG A 211 12.53 2.20 14.21
C ARG A 211 12.98 1.12 13.23
N ARG A 212 13.44 -0.03 13.71
CA ARG A 212 13.83 -1.17 12.86
C ARG A 212 12.61 -1.71 12.11
N PHE A 213 11.50 -1.89 12.82
CA PHE A 213 10.24 -2.34 12.25
C PHE A 213 9.70 -1.39 11.18
N GLN A 214 9.72 -0.08 11.42
CA GLN A 214 9.31 0.91 10.42
C GLN A 214 10.12 0.84 9.12
N ARG A 215 11.42 0.50 9.20
CA ARG A 215 12.24 0.28 8.00
C ARG A 215 11.85 -1.01 7.27
N SER A 216 11.53 -2.08 8.01
CA SER A 216 11.09 -3.32 7.37
C SER A 216 9.70 -3.22 6.75
N LEU A 217 8.87 -2.22 7.10
CA LEU A 217 7.56 -2.03 6.46
C LEU A 217 7.63 -1.70 4.97
N SER A 218 8.78 -1.18 4.49
CA SER A 218 8.97 -0.98 3.05
C SER A 218 9.49 -2.22 2.34
N GLU A 219 10.01 -3.23 3.04
CA GLU A 219 10.64 -4.38 2.41
C GLU A 219 9.78 -5.64 2.62
N PRO A 220 9.61 -6.50 1.61
CA PRO A 220 8.99 -7.79 1.84
C PRO A 220 9.85 -8.55 2.85
N SER A 221 9.22 -9.18 3.83
CA SER A 221 9.91 -10.03 4.81
C SER A 221 9.92 -11.50 4.42
N LEU A 222 8.94 -11.90 3.61
CA LEU A 222 8.85 -13.22 3.01
C LEU A 222 8.37 -13.07 1.57
N VAL A 223 8.79 -14.01 0.73
CA VAL A 223 8.23 -14.19 -0.61
C VAL A 223 7.58 -15.56 -0.65
N LEU A 224 6.37 -15.61 -1.18
CA LEU A 224 5.59 -16.82 -1.28
C LEU A 224 5.31 -17.10 -2.75
N ASP A 225 6.01 -18.08 -3.29
CA ASP A 225 5.81 -18.55 -4.66
C ASP A 225 4.78 -19.69 -4.60
N VAL A 226 3.63 -19.47 -5.24
CA VAL A 226 2.53 -20.43 -5.32
C VAL A 226 2.41 -20.93 -6.75
N ASP A 227 2.75 -22.19 -6.93
CA ASP A 227 2.64 -22.94 -8.17
C ASP A 227 1.43 -23.89 -8.10
N ASP A 228 1.14 -24.57 -9.20
CA ASP A 228 0.08 -25.58 -9.28
C ASP A 228 0.42 -26.80 -8.41
N ASP A 229 1.70 -27.22 -8.38
CA ASP A 229 2.13 -28.44 -7.69
C ASP A 229 2.78 -28.21 -6.32
N ALA A 230 3.34 -27.02 -6.10
CA ALA A 230 4.16 -26.75 -4.92
C ALA A 230 3.99 -25.33 -4.40
N MET A 231 4.27 -25.17 -3.11
CA MET A 231 4.30 -23.88 -2.45
C MET A 231 5.62 -23.68 -1.74
N ARG A 232 6.25 -22.53 -1.98
CA ARG A 232 7.58 -22.21 -1.48
C ARG A 232 7.57 -20.91 -0.70
N VAL A 233 8.22 -20.93 0.45
CA VAL A 233 8.49 -19.75 1.28
C VAL A 233 9.96 -19.42 1.15
N LEU A 234 10.25 -18.23 0.64
CA LEU A 234 11.59 -17.76 0.33
C LEU A 234 11.94 -16.54 1.19
N ASP A 235 13.23 -16.41 1.51
CA ASP A 235 13.77 -15.17 2.05
C ASP A 235 14.01 -14.16 0.90
N PRO A 236 13.49 -12.93 0.99
CA PRO A 236 13.70 -11.91 -0.03
C PRO A 236 15.16 -11.48 -0.20
N SER A 237 16.02 -11.68 0.82
CA SER A 237 17.41 -11.21 0.84
C SER A 237 18.44 -12.19 0.26
N GLY A 238 18.06 -13.43 -0.01
CA GLY A 238 18.96 -14.43 -0.57
C GLY A 238 18.27 -15.77 -0.79
N ALA A 239 18.72 -16.52 -1.80
CA ALA A 239 18.14 -17.75 -2.33
C ALA A 239 18.02 -18.95 -1.35
N ALA A 240 18.13 -18.72 -0.03
CA ALA A 240 17.85 -19.72 0.97
C ALA A 240 16.34 -19.98 1.03
N HIS A 241 15.93 -21.08 0.42
CA HIS A 241 14.60 -21.66 0.60
C HIS A 241 14.36 -21.88 2.10
N ARG A 242 13.34 -21.24 2.68
CA ARG A 242 12.98 -21.46 4.09
C ARG A 242 12.18 -22.73 4.27
N ALA A 243 11.24 -22.97 3.36
CA ALA A 243 10.44 -24.18 3.31
C ALA A 243 9.82 -24.36 1.92
N SER A 244 9.54 -25.62 1.57
CA SER A 244 8.83 -26.01 0.36
C SER A 244 8.01 -27.25 0.69
N ALA A 245 6.76 -27.29 0.23
CA ALA A 245 5.95 -28.50 0.31
C ALA A 245 5.09 -28.64 -0.96
N LEU A 246 4.60 -29.85 -1.19
CA LEU A 246 3.61 -30.10 -2.23
C LEU A 246 2.32 -29.36 -1.87
N ARG A 247 1.62 -28.86 -2.90
CA ARG A 247 0.41 -28.06 -2.72
C ARG A 247 -0.66 -28.81 -1.93
N ALA A 248 -0.77 -30.13 -2.13
CA ALA A 248 -1.69 -31.01 -1.43
C ALA A 248 -1.45 -31.09 0.09
N ASP A 249 -0.20 -30.88 0.54
CA ASP A 249 0.17 -30.94 1.95
C ASP A 249 0.03 -29.58 2.64
N VAL A 250 -0.26 -28.51 1.88
CA VAL A 250 -0.45 -27.17 2.43
C VAL A 250 -1.92 -26.91 2.69
N THR A 251 -2.23 -26.60 3.95
CA THR A 251 -3.57 -26.21 4.37
C THR A 251 -3.63 -24.70 4.55
N ALA A 252 -4.71 -24.08 4.09
CA ALA A 252 -5.02 -22.69 4.40
C ALA A 252 -6.45 -22.61 4.91
N THR A 253 -6.63 -21.93 6.04
CA THR A 253 -7.94 -21.75 6.65
C THR A 253 -8.33 -20.27 6.68
N PRO A 254 -9.58 -19.94 6.31
CA PRO A 254 -10.12 -18.60 6.50
C PRO A 254 -10.05 -18.17 7.97
N ALA A 255 -9.50 -16.98 8.21
CA ALA A 255 -9.45 -16.35 9.52
C ALA A 255 -9.87 -14.88 9.43
N THR A 256 -10.49 -14.39 10.49
CA THR A 256 -10.82 -12.98 10.69
C THR A 256 -10.07 -12.50 11.92
N PHE A 257 -8.93 -11.86 11.68
CA PHE A 257 -8.04 -11.37 12.73
C PHE A 257 -8.59 -10.10 13.35
N GLN A 258 -8.81 -10.11 14.65
CA GLN A 258 -9.29 -8.95 15.39
C GLN A 258 -8.59 -8.91 16.73
N ALA A 259 -7.72 -7.92 16.94
CA ALA A 259 -7.10 -7.71 18.23
C ALA A 259 -8.12 -7.17 19.25
N ASP A 260 -7.90 -7.47 20.52
CA ASP A 260 -8.69 -6.95 21.63
C ASP A 260 -8.83 -5.43 21.59
N SER A 261 -10.04 -4.98 21.93
CA SER A 261 -10.31 -3.58 22.16
C SER A 261 -9.44 -3.05 23.29
N VAL A 262 -8.83 -1.88 23.11
CA VAL A 262 -8.03 -1.25 24.15
C VAL A 262 -8.81 -0.10 24.77
N THR A 263 -9.10 -0.19 26.06
CA THR A 263 -9.68 0.91 26.83
C THR A 263 -8.57 1.82 27.36
N SER A 264 -8.61 3.08 26.93
CA SER A 264 -7.71 4.13 27.39
C SER A 264 -8.09 4.61 28.80
N GLY A 265 -7.15 5.26 29.49
CA GLY A 265 -7.37 5.78 30.85
C GLY A 265 -8.45 6.88 30.95
N ASP A 266 -8.88 7.44 29.83
CA ASP A 266 -10.01 8.37 29.73
C ASP A 266 -11.37 7.66 29.57
N GLY A 267 -11.40 6.32 29.59
CA GLY A 267 -12.59 5.50 29.42
C GLY A 267 -12.99 5.25 27.96
N SER A 268 -12.27 5.82 26.99
CA SER A 268 -12.53 5.55 25.57
C SER A 268 -12.04 4.15 25.20
N THR A 269 -12.86 3.37 24.49
CA THR A 269 -12.48 2.03 24.00
C THR A 269 -12.24 2.10 22.50
N TYR A 270 -11.05 1.67 22.08
CA TYR A 270 -10.70 1.59 20.68
C TYR A 270 -10.86 0.15 20.19
N ASP A 271 -11.85 -0.07 19.32
CA ASP A 271 -12.10 -1.35 18.69
C ASP A 271 -11.28 -1.49 17.42
N TYR A 272 -10.40 -2.49 17.37
CA TYR A 272 -9.67 -2.79 16.15
C TYR A 272 -10.60 -3.35 15.08
N PRO A 273 -10.48 -2.89 13.83
CA PRO A 273 -11.30 -3.41 12.75
C PRO A 273 -10.89 -4.85 12.43
N ALA A 274 -11.88 -5.72 12.33
CA ALA A 274 -11.71 -7.10 11.92
C ALA A 274 -11.07 -7.18 10.52
N THR A 275 -9.90 -7.80 10.43
CA THR A 275 -9.11 -7.91 9.21
C THR A 275 -9.27 -9.32 8.61
N PRO A 276 -9.69 -9.45 7.33
CA PRO A 276 -9.71 -10.75 6.67
C PRO A 276 -8.29 -11.27 6.49
N GLY A 277 -8.08 -12.55 6.79
CA GLY A 277 -6.79 -13.21 6.62
C GLY A 277 -6.89 -14.73 6.44
N LEU A 278 -5.74 -15.33 6.18
CA LEU A 278 -5.52 -16.76 6.02
C LEU A 278 -4.52 -17.20 7.08
N ALA A 279 -4.81 -18.31 7.74
CA ALA A 279 -3.80 -19.07 8.47
C ALA A 279 -3.32 -20.20 7.55
N VAL A 280 -2.10 -20.08 7.04
CA VAL A 280 -1.48 -21.04 6.12
C VAL A 280 -0.49 -21.91 6.89
N HIS A 281 -0.70 -23.21 6.86
CA HIS A 281 0.21 -24.19 7.45
C HIS A 281 0.98 -24.91 6.35
N LEU A 282 2.30 -24.75 6.38
CA LEU A 282 3.24 -25.40 5.48
C LEU A 282 4.11 -26.37 6.29
N PRO A 283 4.19 -27.67 5.94
CA PRO A 283 5.06 -28.61 6.62
C PRO A 283 6.51 -28.12 6.70
N GLY A 284 7.11 -28.22 7.88
CA GLY A 284 8.48 -27.76 8.13
C GLY A 284 8.66 -26.25 8.30
N ALA A 285 7.57 -25.46 8.26
CA ALA A 285 7.58 -24.03 8.54
C ALA A 285 6.69 -23.66 9.73
N GLN A 286 6.93 -22.47 10.30
CA GLN A 286 5.96 -21.88 11.22
C GLN A 286 4.68 -21.51 10.46
N PRO A 287 3.48 -21.68 11.06
CA PRO A 287 2.23 -21.21 10.46
C PRO A 287 2.32 -19.73 10.09
N LEU A 288 1.87 -19.40 8.88
CA LEU A 288 1.86 -18.04 8.37
C LEU A 288 0.47 -17.44 8.52
N THR A 289 0.36 -16.33 9.25
CA THR A 289 -0.88 -15.54 9.31
C THR A 289 -0.77 -14.36 8.35
N ILE A 290 -1.61 -14.38 7.31
CA ILE A 290 -1.54 -13.46 6.17
C ILE A 290 -2.86 -12.68 6.09
N GLY A 291 -2.82 -11.36 6.22
CA GLY A 291 -3.98 -10.49 6.08
C GLY A 291 -3.99 -9.69 4.77
N CYS A 292 -5.13 -9.06 4.47
CA CYS A 292 -5.21 -8.04 3.43
C CYS A 292 -5.79 -6.74 4.01
N LEU A 293 -5.01 -5.66 3.92
CA LEU A 293 -5.40 -4.33 4.41
C LEU A 293 -6.01 -3.45 3.32
N ASP A 294 -6.35 -4.03 2.16
CA ASP A 294 -6.88 -3.25 1.04
C ASP A 294 -8.26 -2.66 1.38
N LEU A 295 -8.44 -1.38 1.11
CA LEU A 295 -9.66 -0.63 1.46
C LEU A 295 -10.52 -0.33 0.22
N ALA A 296 -11.82 -0.53 0.35
CA ALA A 296 -12.84 -0.11 -0.61
C ALA A 296 -13.69 1.03 0.00
N GLY A 297 -13.21 2.27 -0.14
CA GLY A 297 -13.81 3.42 0.54
C GLY A 297 -13.32 3.52 1.98
N ALA A 298 -14.22 3.43 2.96
CA ALA A 298 -13.90 3.51 4.39
C ALA A 298 -13.79 2.14 5.09
N ALA A 299 -14.04 1.04 4.38
CA ALA A 299 -14.00 -0.31 4.93
C ALA A 299 -13.02 -1.20 4.17
N PHE A 300 -12.60 -2.30 4.79
CA PHE A 300 -11.86 -3.35 4.09
C PHE A 300 -12.62 -3.84 2.86
N ARG A 301 -11.89 -4.02 1.77
CA ARG A 301 -12.41 -4.49 0.49
C ARG A 301 -12.90 -5.92 0.60
N PHE A 302 -12.18 -6.74 1.35
CA PHE A 302 -12.43 -8.16 1.48
C PHE A 302 -13.10 -8.50 2.81
N SER A 303 -13.93 -9.54 2.81
CA SER A 303 -14.45 -10.16 4.02
C SER A 303 -14.83 -11.61 3.74
N TRP A 304 -14.71 -12.49 4.73
CA TRP A 304 -15.21 -13.85 4.61
C TRP A 304 -16.73 -13.92 4.75
N ARG A 305 -17.35 -14.80 3.98
CA ARG A 305 -18.74 -15.23 4.13
C ARG A 305 -18.80 -16.32 5.19
N GLY A 306 -19.86 -16.35 5.98
CA GLY A 306 -20.05 -17.36 7.01
C GLY A 306 -19.18 -17.13 8.25
N HIS A 307 -18.78 -18.21 8.91
CA HIS A 307 -18.10 -18.19 10.20
C HIS A 307 -16.64 -18.63 10.03
N ALA A 308 -15.78 -17.68 9.68
CA ALA A 308 -14.33 -17.87 9.75
C ALA A 308 -13.86 -17.84 11.21
N SER A 309 -12.77 -18.55 11.52
CA SER A 309 -12.12 -18.47 12.84
C SER A 309 -11.79 -17.01 13.18
N ARG A 310 -11.96 -16.62 14.45
CA ARG A 310 -11.69 -15.26 14.93
C ARG A 310 -10.57 -15.26 15.95
N PRO A 311 -9.31 -15.49 15.53
CA PRO A 311 -8.19 -15.43 16.45
C PRO A 311 -8.03 -13.98 16.95
N ASN A 312 -7.81 -13.86 18.25
CA ASN A 312 -7.57 -12.60 18.94
C ASN A 312 -6.11 -12.17 18.78
N GLU A 313 -5.69 -11.96 17.55
CA GLU A 313 -4.35 -11.54 17.21
C GLU A 313 -4.36 -10.74 15.90
N ARG A 314 -3.25 -10.09 15.58
CA ARG A 314 -3.03 -9.44 14.29
C ARG A 314 -2.33 -10.43 13.34
N PRO A 315 -2.62 -10.41 12.03
CA PRO A 315 -1.87 -11.21 11.09
C PRO A 315 -0.40 -10.74 11.09
N ALA A 316 0.54 -11.67 11.00
CA ALA A 316 1.97 -11.37 11.00
C ALA A 316 2.38 -10.63 9.71
N TYR A 317 1.77 -11.04 8.59
CA TYR A 317 2.07 -10.53 7.27
C TYR A 317 0.83 -9.97 6.59
N VAL A 318 1.06 -9.08 5.63
CA VAL A 318 0.04 -8.49 4.79
C VAL A 318 0.48 -8.58 3.33
N VAL A 319 -0.50 -8.79 2.44
CA VAL A 319 -0.29 -8.91 1.00
C VAL A 319 -1.16 -7.94 0.23
N SER A 320 -0.84 -7.72 -1.05
CA SER A 320 -1.66 -6.87 -1.92
C SER A 320 -3.04 -7.48 -2.18
N GLY A 321 -4.00 -6.67 -2.63
CA GLY A 321 -5.34 -7.16 -2.97
C GLY A 321 -5.34 -8.22 -4.09
N ALA A 322 -4.41 -8.12 -5.04
CA ALA A 322 -4.26 -9.12 -6.09
C ALA A 322 -3.62 -10.41 -5.60
N ASP A 323 -2.58 -10.31 -4.77
CA ASP A 323 -1.95 -11.49 -4.16
C ASP A 323 -2.95 -12.19 -3.25
N TRP A 324 -3.74 -11.43 -2.48
CA TRP A 324 -4.84 -11.94 -1.66
C TRP A 324 -5.84 -12.74 -2.50
N LEU A 325 -6.38 -12.16 -3.57
CA LEU A 325 -7.30 -12.86 -4.47
C LEU A 325 -6.68 -14.13 -5.05
N THR A 326 -5.40 -14.07 -5.41
CA THR A 326 -4.68 -15.23 -5.96
C THR A 326 -4.53 -16.32 -4.92
N LEU A 327 -4.13 -15.99 -3.68
CA LEU A 327 -4.02 -16.98 -2.62
C LEU A 327 -5.38 -17.64 -2.37
N VAL A 328 -6.45 -16.84 -2.20
CA VAL A 328 -7.80 -17.36 -1.99
C VAL A 328 -8.23 -18.28 -3.14
N GLU A 329 -7.96 -17.89 -4.40
CA GLU A 329 -8.23 -18.70 -5.59
C GLU A 329 -7.44 -20.02 -5.57
N ARG A 330 -6.14 -19.95 -5.32
CA ARG A 330 -5.25 -21.12 -5.25
C ARG A 330 -5.60 -22.07 -4.11
N PHE A 331 -6.22 -21.57 -3.03
CA PHE A 331 -6.73 -22.37 -1.92
C PHE A 331 -8.17 -22.85 -2.10
N GLY A 332 -8.84 -22.51 -3.21
CA GLY A 332 -10.23 -22.92 -3.46
C GLY A 332 -11.25 -22.22 -2.56
N LEU A 333 -10.89 -21.07 -1.96
CA LEU A 333 -11.68 -20.33 -0.99
C LEU A 333 -12.49 -19.17 -1.62
N THR A 334 -12.51 -19.06 -2.96
CA THR A 334 -13.15 -17.95 -3.68
C THR A 334 -14.64 -17.83 -3.40
N SER A 335 -15.35 -18.94 -3.24
CA SER A 335 -16.79 -18.96 -2.94
C SER A 335 -17.10 -18.38 -1.56
N GLU A 336 -16.15 -18.47 -0.62
CA GLU A 336 -16.26 -17.94 0.73
C GLU A 336 -15.85 -16.47 0.81
N LEU A 337 -15.24 -15.89 -0.22
CA LEU A 337 -14.78 -14.51 -0.19
C LEU A 337 -15.84 -13.53 -0.71
N GLU A 338 -16.01 -12.40 -0.03
CA GLU A 338 -16.70 -11.23 -0.55
C GLU A 338 -15.68 -10.16 -0.98
N ASP A 339 -15.77 -9.69 -2.22
CA ASP A 339 -15.01 -8.55 -2.75
C ASP A 339 -15.94 -7.35 -2.98
N ARG A 340 -15.82 -6.32 -2.12
CA ARG A 340 -16.64 -5.11 -2.17
C ARG A 340 -16.25 -4.17 -3.32
N ALA A 341 -15.10 -4.33 -3.95
CA ALA A 341 -14.75 -3.54 -5.13
C ALA A 341 -15.67 -3.86 -6.32
N LYS A 342 -16.13 -5.12 -6.43
CA LYS A 342 -17.06 -5.55 -7.50
C LYS A 342 -18.47 -4.99 -7.32
N ARG A 343 -18.93 -4.76 -6.08
CA ARG A 343 -20.27 -4.21 -5.79
C ARG A 343 -20.50 -2.77 -6.28
N LYS A 344 -19.44 -2.00 -6.54
CA LYS A 344 -19.57 -0.62 -7.04
C LYS A 344 -19.69 -0.52 -8.57
N ASN A 345 -19.48 -1.63 -9.27
CA ASN A 345 -19.50 -1.70 -10.74
C ASN A 345 -20.68 -2.53 -11.28
N ALA A 346 -21.59 -2.98 -10.40
CA ALA A 346 -22.84 -3.65 -10.73
C ALA A 346 -24.02 -2.72 -10.39
#